data_AF-A0A7Y1Z4P1-F1
#
_entry.id   AF-A0A7Y1Z4P1-F1
#
_cell.length_a   1.000
_cell.length_b   1.000
_cell.length_c   1.000
_cell.angle_alpha   90.00
_cell.angle_beta   90.00
_cell.angle_gamma   90.00
#
_symmetry.space_group_name_H-M   'P 1'
#
loop_
_entity.id
_entity.type
_entity.pdbx_description
1 polymer ?
#
loop_
_entity_poly.entity_id
_entity_poly.type
_entity_poly.pdbx_seq_one_letter_code
_entity_poly.pdbx_strand_id
1 'polypeptide(L)'
;MKTSLIISILLVIIHFNVNAQDEITSDSKINALQGEWVIDLRPTPQSEGYFQPFVIESIDGNTFKGTFYGSELEKTLLNDSWEKLYFAFTTRDSSNEYYHSGYLLNGTLFGITYCPNRNFTAPWTGERQ
;
A
#
# COMPACT_ATOMS: atom_id res chain seq x y z
N MET A 1 16.31 -24.78 -67.05
CA MET A 1 17.33 -24.74 -65.98
C MET A 1 17.49 -23.27 -65.59
N LYS A 2 16.92 -22.85 -64.45
CA LYS A 2 17.62 -22.61 -63.16
C LYS A 2 18.59 -21.42 -63.30
N THR A 3 18.49 -20.27 -62.62
CA THR A 3 18.15 -19.97 -61.20
C THR A 3 17.90 -18.45 -61.08
N SER A 4 16.72 -17.99 -60.66
CA SER A 4 16.31 -17.66 -59.27
C SER A 4 17.00 -16.45 -58.62
N LEU A 5 16.28 -15.32 -58.74
CA LEU A 5 16.21 -14.13 -57.91
C LEU A 5 16.02 -14.47 -56.42
N ILE A 6 16.94 -14.07 -55.52
CA ILE A 6 16.63 -13.88 -54.09
C ILE A 6 17.45 -12.69 -53.56
N ILE A 7 16.78 -11.55 -53.44
CA ILE A 7 17.24 -10.39 -52.68
C ILE A 7 16.87 -10.66 -51.23
N SER A 8 17.82 -11.10 -50.41
CA SER A 8 17.63 -11.24 -48.96
C SER A 8 17.65 -9.87 -48.30
N ILE A 9 16.48 -9.22 -48.23
CA ILE A 9 16.22 -8.12 -47.31
C ILE A 9 16.14 -8.74 -45.92
N LEU A 10 17.21 -8.61 -45.14
CA LEU A 10 17.24 -8.92 -43.72
C LEU A 10 16.42 -7.83 -42.99
N LEU A 11 15.10 -8.03 -42.95
CA LEU A 11 14.17 -7.23 -42.16
C LEU A 11 14.48 -7.54 -40.68
N VAL A 12 15.27 -6.67 -40.04
CA VAL A 12 15.42 -6.66 -38.59
C VAL A 12 14.07 -6.22 -38.02
N ILE A 13 13.21 -7.20 -37.73
CA ILE A 13 11.97 -6.97 -36.99
C ILE A 13 12.39 -6.75 -35.53
N ILE A 14 12.74 -5.50 -35.22
CA ILE A 14 12.79 -5.02 -33.84
C ILE A 14 11.34 -5.09 -33.35
N HIS A 15 10.99 -6.20 -32.71
CA HIS A 15 9.80 -6.27 -31.88
C HIS A 15 10.07 -5.32 -30.71
N PHE A 16 9.70 -4.06 -30.88
CA PHE A 16 9.38 -3.20 -29.75
C PHE A 16 8.22 -3.90 -29.04
N ASN A 17 8.57 -4.78 -28.09
CA ASN A 17 7.66 -5.15 -27.03
C ASN A 17 7.44 -3.86 -26.26
N VAL A 18 6.45 -3.07 -26.69
CA VAL A 18 5.82 -2.07 -25.85
C VAL A 18 5.21 -2.89 -24.73
N ASN A 19 5.98 -3.07 -23.65
CA ASN A 19 5.38 -3.39 -22.37
C ASN A 19 4.47 -2.20 -22.07
N ALA A 20 3.17 -2.37 -22.34
CA ALA A 20 2.14 -1.58 -21.68
C ALA A 20 2.22 -1.98 -20.20
N GLN A 21 3.22 -1.44 -19.51
CA GLN A 21 3.22 -1.40 -18.07
C GLN A 21 2.19 -0.34 -17.76
N ASP A 22 0.99 -0.76 -17.34
CA ASP A 22 -0.03 0.15 -16.83
C ASP A 22 0.64 1.05 -15.82
N GLU A 23 0.84 2.32 -16.18
CA GLU A 23 1.45 3.28 -15.30
C GLU A 23 0.51 3.44 -14.10
N ILE A 24 0.95 3.00 -12.92
CA ILE A 24 0.12 3.10 -11.72
C ILE A 24 -0.01 4.59 -11.39
N THR A 25 -1.15 5.17 -11.75
CA THR A 25 -1.47 6.56 -11.47
C THR A 25 -1.67 6.78 -9.97
N SER A 26 -1.47 8.01 -9.51
CA SER A 26 -1.80 8.43 -8.13
C SER A 26 -3.22 8.00 -7.75
N ASP A 27 -4.21 8.31 -8.61
CA ASP A 27 -5.61 7.96 -8.40
C ASP A 27 -5.81 6.45 -8.22
N SER A 28 -5.13 5.62 -9.01
CA SER A 28 -5.20 4.16 -8.88
C SER A 28 -4.67 3.67 -7.53
N LYS A 29 -3.53 4.21 -7.07
CA LYS A 29 -2.97 3.86 -5.75
C LYS A 29 -3.91 4.28 -4.62
N ILE A 30 -4.43 5.49 -4.70
CA ILE A 30 -5.34 6.06 -3.70
C ILE A 30 -6.62 5.22 -3.60
N ASN A 31 -7.22 4.89 -4.75
CA ASN A 31 -8.39 4.02 -4.81
C ASN A 31 -8.11 2.62 -4.26
N ALA A 32 -6.89 2.10 -4.44
CA ALA A 32 -6.50 0.81 -3.91
C ALA A 32 -6.37 0.80 -2.36
N LEU A 33 -6.15 1.97 -1.74
CA LEU A 33 -6.05 2.09 -0.28
C LEU A 33 -7.43 2.17 0.40
N GLN A 34 -8.41 2.85 -0.21
CA GLN A 34 -9.74 3.06 0.38
C GLN A 34 -10.49 1.73 0.60
N GLY A 35 -11.21 1.60 1.72
CA GLY A 35 -12.01 0.42 2.08
C GLY A 35 -11.58 -0.24 3.40
N GLU A 36 -12.02 -1.48 3.59
CA GLU A 36 -11.80 -2.25 4.81
C GLU A 36 -10.58 -3.16 4.71
N TRP A 37 -9.85 -3.25 5.82
CA TRP A 37 -8.64 -4.05 5.98
C TRP A 37 -8.67 -4.80 7.31
N VAL A 38 -8.10 -6.00 7.31
CA VAL A 38 -7.85 -6.80 8.50
C VAL A 38 -6.37 -6.72 8.82
N ILE A 39 -6.03 -6.11 9.96
CA ILE A 39 -4.65 -5.90 10.42
C ILE A 39 -4.26 -6.96 11.41
N ASP A 40 -3.14 -7.63 11.18
CA ASP A 40 -2.52 -8.54 12.13
C ASP A 40 -1.56 -7.79 13.06
N LEU A 41 -1.94 -7.71 14.33
CA LEU A 41 -1.23 -7.04 15.41
C LEU A 41 -0.52 -8.02 16.35
N ARG A 42 -0.27 -9.27 15.93
CA ARG A 42 0.42 -10.25 16.77
C ARG A 42 1.77 -9.69 17.26
N PRO A 43 2.15 -9.90 18.53
CA PRO A 43 3.36 -9.31 19.09
C PRO A 43 4.65 -9.94 18.56
N THR A 44 4.58 -11.20 18.11
CA THR A 44 5.69 -11.92 17.48
C THR A 44 5.16 -12.81 16.35
N PRO A 45 6.00 -13.22 15.37
CA PRO A 45 5.55 -14.09 14.28
C PRO A 45 5.01 -15.44 14.74
N GLN A 46 5.45 -15.96 15.90
CA GLN A 46 5.03 -17.25 16.47
C GLN A 46 3.78 -17.14 17.35
N SER A 47 3.36 -15.93 17.71
CA SER A 47 2.14 -15.73 18.50
C SER A 47 0.89 -16.06 17.68
N GLU A 48 -0.20 -16.38 18.37
CA GLU A 48 -1.51 -16.45 17.74
C GLU A 48 -1.84 -15.12 17.05
N GLY A 49 -2.56 -15.21 15.93
CA GLY A 49 -2.96 -14.04 15.15
C GLY A 49 -3.86 -13.13 15.98
N TYR A 50 -3.62 -11.83 15.91
CA TYR A 50 -4.41 -10.82 16.61
C TYR A 50 -4.96 -9.82 15.61
N PHE A 51 -6.13 -10.13 15.08
CA PHE A 51 -6.70 -9.41 13.93
C PHE A 51 -7.63 -8.28 14.38
N GLN A 52 -7.42 -7.08 13.82
CA GLN A 52 -8.22 -5.89 14.12
C GLN A 52 -8.59 -5.14 12.84
N PRO A 53 -9.75 -4.47 12.80
CA PRO A 53 -10.17 -3.73 11.61
C PRO A 53 -9.36 -2.45 11.42
N PHE A 54 -9.06 -2.12 10.18
CA PHE A 54 -8.61 -0.81 9.73
C PHE A 54 -9.48 -0.37 8.56
N VAL A 55 -10.27 0.67 8.78
CA VAL A 55 -11.25 1.16 7.82
C VAL A 55 -10.77 2.51 7.30
N ILE A 56 -10.69 2.64 5.98
CA ILE A 56 -10.46 3.91 5.29
C ILE A 56 -11.76 4.26 4.55
N GLU A 57 -12.54 5.14 5.16
CA GLU A 57 -13.90 5.48 4.72
C GLU A 57 -13.89 6.42 3.52
N SER A 58 -13.06 7.46 3.57
CA SER A 58 -12.93 8.46 2.52
C SER A 58 -11.52 9.02 2.43
N ILE A 59 -11.15 9.43 1.22
CA ILE A 59 -9.88 10.09 0.91
C ILE A 59 -10.21 11.42 0.23
N ASP A 60 -9.58 12.50 0.69
CA ASP A 60 -9.71 13.85 0.14
C ASP A 60 -8.32 14.46 -0.02
N GLY A 61 -7.90 14.62 -1.28
CA GLY A 61 -6.53 14.98 -1.64
C GLY A 61 -5.52 14.02 -1.02
N ASN A 62 -4.64 14.54 -0.17
CA ASN A 62 -3.61 13.77 0.53
C ASN A 62 -3.98 13.44 1.98
N THR A 63 -5.25 13.52 2.35
CA THR A 63 -5.75 13.18 3.70
C THR A 63 -6.85 12.15 3.61
N PHE A 64 -7.13 11.45 4.72
CA PHE A 64 -8.14 10.40 4.75
C PHE A 64 -8.83 10.31 6.11
N LYS A 65 -9.98 9.64 6.15
CA LYS A 65 -10.80 9.42 7.35
C LYS A 65 -11.12 7.94 7.52
N GLY A 66 -11.38 7.55 8.76
CA GLY A 66 -11.83 6.22 9.13
C GLY A 66 -11.41 5.84 10.54
N THR A 67 -11.14 4.55 10.77
CA THR A 67 -10.79 4.03 12.09
C THR A 67 -9.70 2.96 12.01
N PHE A 68 -8.84 2.89 13.03
CA PHE A 68 -7.85 1.82 13.21
C PHE A 68 -8.06 1.20 14.58
N TYR A 69 -8.39 -0.10 14.60
CA TYR A 69 -8.80 -0.82 15.79
C TYR A 69 -9.91 -0.08 16.58
N GLY A 70 -10.89 0.45 15.85
CA GLY A 70 -12.04 1.18 16.42
C GLY A 70 -11.75 2.60 16.90
N SER A 71 -10.49 3.03 16.95
CA SER A 71 -10.11 4.43 17.24
C SER A 71 -10.14 5.27 15.97
N GLU A 72 -10.66 6.51 16.08
CA GLU A 72 -10.64 7.47 14.98
C GLU A 72 -9.22 7.80 14.53
N LEU A 73 -9.04 7.96 13.21
CA LEU A 73 -7.79 8.42 12.63
C LEU A 73 -7.68 9.94 12.76
N GLU A 74 -6.57 10.38 13.35
CA GLU A 74 -6.18 11.79 13.47
C GLU A 74 -4.92 12.07 12.64
N LYS A 75 -4.66 13.34 12.30
CA LYS A 75 -3.42 13.81 11.63
C LYS A 75 -2.99 12.93 10.44
N THR A 76 -3.96 12.56 9.61
CA THR A 76 -3.77 11.66 8.48
C THR A 76 -3.02 12.33 7.34
N LEU A 77 -2.16 11.58 6.66
CA LEU A 77 -1.41 12.07 5.50
C LEU A 77 -1.06 10.92 4.55
N LEU A 78 -1.20 11.18 3.25
CA LEU A 78 -0.78 10.30 2.15
C LEU A 78 0.40 10.91 1.40
N ASN A 79 1.25 10.03 0.87
CA ASN A 79 2.29 10.37 -0.09
C ASN A 79 2.32 9.32 -1.21
N ASP A 80 1.87 9.75 -2.38
CA ASP A 80 1.69 8.97 -3.61
C ASP A 80 2.78 9.24 -4.66
N SER A 81 3.70 10.16 -4.35
CA SER A 81 4.76 10.63 -5.26
C SER A 81 5.91 9.62 -5.43
N TRP A 82 5.90 8.53 -4.66
CA TRP A 82 6.84 7.43 -4.74
C TRP A 82 6.21 6.22 -5.44
N GLU A 83 7.02 5.20 -5.77
CA GLU A 83 6.53 3.96 -6.38
C GLU A 83 5.38 3.34 -5.57
N LYS A 84 5.54 3.30 -4.24
CA LYS A 84 4.52 2.84 -3.29
C LYS A 84 3.71 4.03 -2.79
N LEU A 85 2.44 3.77 -2.44
CA LEU A 85 1.65 4.72 -1.67
C LEU A 85 2.01 4.59 -0.19
N TYR A 86 2.48 5.67 0.40
CA TYR A 86 2.79 5.76 1.82
C TYR A 86 1.68 6.50 2.55
N PHE A 87 1.46 6.14 3.82
CA PHE A 87 0.52 6.82 4.69
C PHE A 87 1.07 6.96 6.10
N ALA A 88 0.56 7.96 6.82
CA ALA A 88 0.75 8.13 8.26
C ALA A 88 -0.54 8.65 8.89
N PHE A 89 -0.74 8.32 10.15
CA PHE A 89 -1.85 8.80 10.96
C PHE A 89 -1.54 8.63 12.45
N THR A 90 -2.35 9.25 13.29
CA THR A 90 -2.35 9.02 14.73
C THR A 90 -3.68 8.43 15.17
N THR A 91 -3.68 7.64 16.25
CA THR A 91 -4.88 7.31 17.01
C THR A 91 -4.64 7.67 18.47
N ARG A 92 -5.71 7.73 19.27
CA ARG A 92 -5.63 8.08 20.68
C ARG A 92 -6.54 7.17 21.51
N ASP A 93 -6.02 6.73 22.64
CA ASP A 93 -6.82 6.20 23.75
C ASP A 93 -6.88 7.23 24.90
N SER A 94 -7.52 6.89 26.02
CA SER A 94 -7.64 7.83 27.16
C SER A 94 -6.32 8.34 27.73
N SER A 95 -5.20 7.64 27.47
CA SER A 95 -3.91 7.84 28.12
C SER A 95 -2.73 8.02 27.15
N ASN A 96 -2.89 7.62 25.88
CA ASN A 96 -1.80 7.51 24.93
C ASN A 96 -2.19 7.98 23.53
N GLU A 97 -1.23 8.63 22.87
CA GLU A 97 -1.24 8.85 21.42
C GLU A 97 -0.35 7.79 20.77
N TYR A 98 -0.85 7.20 19.69
CA TYR A 98 -0.13 6.21 18.89
C TYR A 98 0.14 6.83 17.53
N TYR A 99 1.37 6.66 17.05
CA TYR A 99 1.80 7.09 15.73
C TYR A 99 1.89 5.87 14.84
N HIS A 100 1.27 5.95 13.67
CA HIS A 100 1.23 4.87 12.71
C HIS A 100 1.79 5.38 11.39
N SER A 101 2.58 4.54 10.73
CA SER A 101 2.99 4.77 9.35
C SER A 101 3.06 3.46 8.60
N GLY A 102 2.90 3.52 7.29
CA GLY A 102 2.91 2.34 6.46
C GLY A 102 2.88 2.65 4.98
N TYR A 103 2.74 1.59 4.19
CA TYR A 103 2.62 1.65 2.76
C TYR A 103 1.78 0.50 2.20
N LEU A 104 1.22 0.71 1.02
CA LEU A 104 0.56 -0.32 0.23
C LEU A 104 1.54 -0.89 -0.80
N LEU A 105 1.68 -2.22 -0.83
CA LEU A 105 2.48 -2.93 -1.80
C LEU A 105 1.76 -4.21 -2.22
N ASN A 106 1.50 -4.36 -3.52
CA ASN A 106 0.89 -5.55 -4.12
C ASN A 106 -0.40 -6.02 -3.42
N GLY A 107 -1.26 -5.08 -3.00
CA GLY A 107 -2.52 -5.39 -2.32
C GLY A 107 -2.39 -5.73 -0.82
N THR A 108 -1.19 -5.61 -0.25
CA THR A 108 -0.94 -5.82 1.19
C THR A 108 -0.49 -4.52 1.83
N LEU A 109 -1.05 -4.20 2.99
CA LEU A 109 -0.56 -3.12 3.82
C LEU A 109 0.60 -3.60 4.68
N PHE A 110 1.62 -2.76 4.80
CA PHE A 110 2.71 -2.93 5.74
C PHE A 110 2.80 -1.68 6.59
N GLY A 111 2.92 -1.83 7.90
CA GLY A 111 3.02 -0.68 8.77
C GLY A 111 3.69 -0.96 10.10
N ILE A 112 3.83 0.12 10.86
CA ILE A 112 4.40 0.10 12.20
C ILE A 112 3.62 1.06 13.08
N THR A 113 3.42 0.67 14.33
CA THR A 113 2.91 1.54 15.39
C THR A 113 4.06 1.91 16.33
N TYR A 114 4.08 3.16 16.78
CA TYR A 114 4.98 3.66 17.81
C TYR A 114 4.17 4.40 18.88
N CYS A 115 4.40 4.09 20.15
CA CYS A 115 3.83 4.81 21.29
C CYS A 115 4.93 5.07 22.33
N PRO A 116 5.46 6.31 22.41
CA PRO A 116 6.55 6.64 23.31
C PRO A 116 6.20 6.45 24.79
N ASN A 117 4.98 6.85 25.18
CA ASN A 117 4.52 6.76 26.58
C ASN A 117 4.47 5.32 27.11
N ARG A 118 4.33 4.35 26.20
CA ARG A 118 4.32 2.92 26.52
C ARG A 118 5.66 2.23 26.25
N ASN A 119 6.67 2.96 25.79
CA ASN A 119 7.91 2.40 25.25
C ASN A 119 7.63 1.27 24.24
N PHE A 120 6.68 1.51 23.33
CA PHE A 120 6.09 0.48 22.49
C PHE A 120 6.36 0.74 21.00
N THR A 121 6.75 -0.31 20.29
CA THR A 121 6.71 -0.35 18.83
C THR A 121 6.30 -1.74 18.36
N ALA A 122 5.48 -1.81 17.31
CA ALA A 122 5.04 -3.07 16.73
C ALA A 122 4.85 -2.94 15.21
N PRO A 123 5.50 -3.78 14.40
CA PRO A 123 5.17 -3.90 12.99
C PRO A 123 3.83 -4.64 12.84
N TRP A 124 3.15 -4.41 11.72
CA TRP A 124 1.90 -5.09 11.40
C TRP A 124 1.73 -5.20 9.88
N THR A 125 0.91 -6.17 9.47
CA THR A 125 0.50 -6.36 8.07
C THR A 125 -1.01 -6.31 7.96
N GLY A 126 -1.52 -5.83 6.84
CA GLY A 126 -2.94 -5.76 6.57
C GLY A 126 -3.30 -6.44 5.26
N GLU A 127 -4.38 -7.21 5.27
CA GLU A 127 -4.99 -7.78 4.09
C GLU A 127 -6.37 -7.17 3.87
N ARG A 128 -6.80 -7.13 2.60
CA ARG A 128 -8.15 -6.66 2.26
C ARG A 128 -9.18 -7.58 2.91
N GLN A 129 -10.22 -6.99 3.50
CA GLN A 129 -11.38 -7.73 4.01
C GLN A 129 -12.29 -8.20 2.88
#